data_AF-A0A8T3S7V4-F1
#
_entry.id   AF-A0A8T3S7V4-F1
#
_cell.length_a   1.000
_cell.length_b   1.000
_cell.length_c   1.000
_cell.angle_alpha   90.00
_cell.angle_beta   90.00
_cell.angle_gamma   90.00
#
_symmetry.space_group_name_H-M   'P 1'
#
loop_
_entity.id
_entity.type
_entity.pdbx_description
1 polymer ?
#
loop_
_entity_poly.entity_id
_entity_poly.type
_entity_poly.pdbx_seq_one_letter_code
_entity_poly.pdbx_strand_id
1 'polypeptide(L)'
;AGNLLLTLPGLLDAVRDNVATDIPSRRISELAAVGQDANLNQLEREVLNPQNGYVTPEPNSAAGYILHPNFEAIRELSERIFGAATVEAP
;
A
#
# COMPACT_ATOMS: atom_id res chain seq x y z
N ALA A 1 -9.00 24.03 -10.32
CA ALA A 1 -8.57 22.62 -10.40
C ALA A 1 -7.40 22.56 -11.38
N GLY A 2 -6.17 22.56 -10.87
CA GLY A 2 -4.97 22.43 -11.71
C GLY A 2 -4.84 20.98 -12.17
N ASN A 3 -4.60 20.79 -13.45
CA ASN A 3 -4.66 19.51 -14.16
C ASN A 3 -3.58 18.55 -13.63
N LEU A 4 -3.97 17.60 -12.77
CA LEU A 4 -3.08 16.62 -12.13
C LEU A 4 -2.20 15.87 -13.15
N LEU A 5 -2.75 15.62 -14.35
CA LEU A 5 -2.07 15.00 -15.48
C LEU A 5 -0.87 15.80 -16.00
N LEU A 6 -0.91 17.13 -15.92
CA LEU A 6 0.20 17.99 -16.35
C LEU A 6 1.31 18.08 -15.30
N THR A 7 0.97 17.86 -14.03
CA THR A 7 1.93 17.93 -12.91
C THR A 7 2.54 16.58 -12.54
N LEU A 8 1.86 15.47 -12.88
CA LEU A 8 2.28 14.10 -12.62
C LEU A 8 3.69 13.79 -13.17
N PRO A 9 4.05 14.15 -14.42
CA PRO A 9 5.40 13.91 -14.92
C PRO A 9 6.47 14.61 -14.08
N GLY A 10 6.24 15.87 -13.69
CA GLY A 10 7.17 16.62 -12.84
C GLY A 10 7.28 16.08 -11.41
N LEU A 11 6.18 15.53 -10.87
CA LEU A 11 6.16 14.85 -9.57
C LEU A 11 6.92 13.53 -9.61
N LEU A 12 6.74 12.75 -10.68
CA LEU A 12 7.45 11.50 -10.91
C LEU A 12 8.96 11.75 -11.11
N ASP A 13 9.33 12.77 -11.88
CA ASP A 13 10.72 13.18 -12.04
C ASP A 13 11.35 13.63 -10.70
N ALA A 14 10.59 14.33 -9.84
CA ALA A 14 11.09 14.79 -8.55
C ALA A 14 11.36 13.65 -7.54
N VAL A 15 10.63 12.54 -7.64
CA VAL A 15 10.79 11.39 -6.73
C VAL A 15 11.59 10.25 -7.34
N ARG A 16 11.87 10.29 -8.65
CA ARG A 16 12.51 9.23 -9.43
C ARG A 16 13.80 8.71 -8.79
N ASP A 17 14.68 9.61 -8.37
CA ASP A 17 16.00 9.23 -7.84
C ASP A 17 15.94 8.81 -6.36
N ASN A 18 14.78 8.97 -5.71
CA ASN A 18 14.57 8.68 -4.29
C ASN A 18 13.58 7.53 -4.06
N VAL A 19 13.01 6.94 -5.11
CA VAL A 19 12.02 5.86 -5.03
C VAL A 19 12.50 4.66 -5.83
N ALA A 20 12.70 3.53 -5.13
CA ALA A 20 12.88 2.24 -5.77
C ALA A 20 11.51 1.56 -5.94
N THR A 21 11.15 1.24 -7.17
CA THR A 21 9.90 0.51 -7.50
C THR A 21 10.15 -0.49 -8.62
N ASP A 22 9.42 -1.60 -8.57
CA ASP A 22 9.35 -2.63 -9.60
C ASP A 22 8.25 -2.35 -10.65
N ILE A 23 7.49 -1.26 -10.49
CA ILE A 23 6.47 -0.85 -11.46
C ILE A 23 7.14 -0.40 -12.76
N PRO A 24 6.87 -1.07 -13.90
CA PRO A 24 7.47 -0.67 -15.17
C PRO A 24 7.02 0.73 -15.59
N SER A 25 7.92 1.54 -16.14
CA SER A 25 7.63 2.93 -16.54
C SER A 25 6.41 3.07 -17.46
N ARG A 26 6.23 2.12 -18.38
CA ARG A 26 5.06 2.06 -19.29
C ARG A 26 3.70 1.95 -18.57
N ARG A 27 3.68 1.37 -17.36
CA ARG A 27 2.46 1.20 -16.55
C ARG A 27 2.17 2.42 -15.66
N ILE A 28 3.13 3.33 -15.49
CA ILE A 28 2.94 4.50 -14.61
C ILE A 28 1.83 5.40 -15.13
N SER A 29 1.76 5.65 -16.44
CA SER A 29 0.69 6.47 -17.03
C SER A 29 -0.69 5.81 -16.90
N GLU A 30 -0.77 4.49 -17.05
CA GLU A 30 -2.01 3.72 -16.87
C GLU A 30 -2.49 3.80 -15.41
N LEU A 31 -1.57 3.64 -14.45
CA LEU A 31 -1.85 3.78 -13.02
C LEU A 31 -2.26 5.21 -12.65
N ALA A 32 -1.64 6.22 -13.26
CA ALA A 32 -1.96 7.62 -13.02
C ALA A 32 -3.38 7.97 -13.48
N ALA A 33 -3.83 7.40 -14.61
CA ALA A 33 -5.20 7.56 -15.08
C ALA A 33 -6.21 6.93 -14.11
N VAL A 34 -5.96 5.69 -13.66
CA VAL A 34 -6.81 5.02 -12.65
C VAL A 34 -6.84 5.81 -11.34
N GLY A 35 -5.70 6.33 -10.89
CA GLY A 35 -5.60 7.12 -9.66
C GLY A 35 -6.32 8.46 -9.73
N GLN A 36 -6.46 9.06 -10.92
CA GLN A 36 -7.20 10.30 -11.10
C GLN A 36 -8.71 10.09 -10.97
N ASP A 37 -9.21 8.96 -11.44
CA ASP A 37 -10.63 8.59 -11.36
C ASP A 37 -10.99 7.92 -10.03
N ALA A 38 -9.98 7.51 -9.25
CA ALA A 38 -10.18 6.88 -7.96
C ALA A 38 -10.81 7.85 -6.95
N ASN A 39 -11.89 7.41 -6.29
CA ASN A 39 -12.48 8.16 -5.20
C ASN A 39 -11.64 8.00 -3.92
N LEU A 40 -10.71 8.93 -3.71
CA LEU A 40 -9.82 8.93 -2.55
C LEU A 40 -10.56 9.05 -1.21
N ASN A 41 -11.82 9.50 -1.19
CA ASN A 41 -12.63 9.58 0.03
C ASN A 41 -13.11 8.21 0.53
N GLN A 42 -12.96 7.16 -0.28
CA GLN A 42 -13.28 5.77 0.08
C GLN A 42 -12.03 4.96 0.43
N LEU A 43 -10.87 5.61 0.60
CA LEU A 43 -9.66 4.93 1.05
C LEU A 43 -9.80 4.47 2.50
N GLU A 44 -9.78 3.15 2.67
CA GLU A 44 -9.65 2.54 3.99
C GLU A 44 -8.17 2.46 4.38
N ARG A 45 -7.84 2.96 5.57
CA ARG A 45 -6.49 2.86 6.13
C ARG A 45 -6.52 1.90 7.32
N GLU A 46 -5.79 0.81 7.19
CA GLU A 46 -5.60 -0.17 8.25
C GLU A 46 -4.14 -0.18 8.72
N VAL A 47 -3.95 -0.26 10.04
CA VAL A 47 -2.62 -0.28 10.66
C VAL A 47 -2.51 -1.54 11.51
N LEU A 48 -1.57 -2.43 11.17
CA LEU A 48 -1.29 -3.62 11.96
C LEU A 48 -0.57 -3.21 13.24
N ASN A 49 -1.22 -3.31 14.41
CA ASN A 49 -0.65 -2.87 15.68
C ASN A 49 -0.99 -3.82 16.84
N PRO A 50 -0.39 -3.63 18.02
CA PRO A 50 -0.69 -4.50 19.16
C PRO A 50 -2.11 -4.31 19.70
N GLN A 51 -2.69 -3.10 19.62
CA GLN A 51 -4.00 -2.79 20.20
C GLN A 51 -5.15 -3.51 19.48
N ASN A 52 -5.01 -3.77 18.18
CA ASN A 52 -5.99 -4.51 17.39
C ASN A 52 -5.65 -6.01 17.25
N GLY A 53 -4.64 -6.50 17.96
CA GLY A 53 -4.32 -7.92 18.02
C GLY A 53 -3.66 -8.49 16.75
N TYR A 54 -3.26 -7.64 15.80
CA TYR A 54 -2.57 -8.08 14.57
C TYR A 54 -1.10 -8.41 14.81
N VAL A 55 -0.48 -7.86 15.85
CA VAL A 55 0.91 -8.16 16.20
C VAL A 55 1.10 -8.30 17.71
N THR A 56 2.03 -9.16 18.12
CA THR A 56 2.47 -9.29 19.52
C THR A 56 3.88 -8.74 19.67
N PRO A 57 4.12 -7.76 20.55
CA PRO A 57 5.45 -7.21 20.75
C PRO A 57 6.34 -8.15 21.56
N GLU A 58 7.58 -8.36 21.11
CA GLU A 58 8.66 -8.97 21.89
C GLU A 58 9.76 -7.89 22.11
N PRO A 59 9.73 -7.18 23.24
CA PRO A 59 10.63 -6.06 23.48
C PRO A 59 12.07 -6.45 23.81
N ASN A 60 12.31 -7.72 24.16
CA ASN A 60 13.59 -8.21 24.68
C ASN A 60 14.26 -9.23 23.74
N SER A 61 13.93 -9.22 22.44
CA SER A 61 14.59 -10.10 21.48
C SER A 61 16.07 -9.72 21.32
N ALA A 62 16.90 -10.70 20.95
CA ALA A 62 18.32 -10.45 20.63
C ALA A 62 18.51 -9.46 19.46
N ALA A 63 17.48 -9.29 18.61
CA ALA A 63 17.46 -8.36 17.49
C ALA A 63 16.87 -6.97 17.85
N GLY A 64 16.51 -6.73 19.10
CA GLY A 64 15.81 -5.52 19.56
C GLY A 64 14.29 -5.70 19.65
N TYR A 65 13.54 -4.61 19.57
CA TYR A 65 12.08 -4.65 19.62
C TYR A 65 11.51 -5.25 18.32
N ILE A 66 10.83 -6.39 18.43
CA ILE A 66 10.21 -7.05 17.27
C ILE A 66 8.70 -7.19 17.46
N LEU A 67 7.99 -7.26 16.33
CA LEU A 67 6.55 -7.46 16.26
C LEU A 67 6.27 -8.81 15.60
N HIS A 68 5.68 -9.74 16.36
CA HIS A 68 5.26 -11.05 15.84
C HIS A 68 3.89 -10.94 15.19
N PRO A 69 3.75 -11.22 13.90
CA PRO A 69 2.45 -11.17 13.24
C PRO A 69 1.51 -12.27 13.74
N ASN A 70 0.26 -11.89 14.02
CA ASN A 70 -0.84 -12.83 14.15
C ASN A 70 -1.38 -13.14 12.75
N PHE A 71 -0.86 -14.20 12.13
CA PHE A 71 -1.20 -14.55 10.75
C PHE A 71 -2.69 -14.85 10.54
N GLU A 72 -3.38 -15.37 11.54
CA GLU A 72 -4.82 -15.66 11.44
C GLU A 72 -5.64 -14.37 11.35
N ALA A 73 -5.43 -13.45 12.30
CA ALA A 73 -6.11 -12.15 12.30
C ALA A 73 -5.78 -11.32 11.05
N ILE A 74 -4.52 -11.36 10.59
CA ILE A 74 -4.10 -10.67 9.36
C ILE A 74 -4.75 -11.31 8.12
N ARG A 75 -4.89 -12.64 8.07
CA ARG A 75 -5.59 -13.33 6.97
C ARG A 75 -7.05 -12.92 6.91
N GLU A 76 -7.74 -12.90 8.05
CA GLU A 76 -9.15 -12.47 8.11
C GLU A 76 -9.33 -11.00 7.68
N LEU A 77 -8.43 -10.12 8.11
CA LEU A 77 -8.37 -8.73 7.63
C LEU A 77 -8.18 -8.67 6.11
N SER A 78 -7.26 -9.48 5.59
CA SER A 78 -6.95 -9.52 4.15
C SER A 78 -8.14 -10.03 3.35
N GLU A 79 -8.86 -11.05 3.82
CA GLU A 79 -10.08 -11.56 3.18
C GLU A 79 -11.20 -10.51 3.21
N ARG A 80 -11.34 -9.75 4.29
CA ARG A 80 -12.32 -8.67 4.38
C ARG A 80 -12.04 -7.55 3.37
N ILE A 81 -10.77 -7.15 3.24
CA ILE A 81 -10.39 -6.02 2.36
C ILE A 81 -10.30 -6.46 0.89
N PHE A 82 -9.73 -7.64 0.63
CA PHE A 82 -9.34 -8.09 -0.70
C PHE A 82 -10.04 -9.37 -1.18
N GLY A 83 -10.80 -10.07 -0.35
CA GLY A 83 -11.31 -11.42 -0.65
C GLY A 83 -12.27 -11.53 -1.85
N ALA A 84 -12.83 -10.42 -2.32
CA ALA A 84 -13.62 -10.36 -3.57
C ALA A 84 -12.80 -9.92 -4.80
N ALA A 85 -11.55 -9.47 -4.61
CA ALA A 85 -10.68 -9.04 -5.69
C ALA A 85 -9.96 -10.27 -6.28
N THR A 86 -10.52 -10.82 -7.35
CA THR A 86 -9.79 -11.77 -8.20
C THR A 86 -8.64 -11.03 -8.87
N VAL A 87 -7.42 -11.32 -8.45
CA VAL A 87 -6.23 -11.01 -9.24
C VAL A 87 -6.30 -11.91 -10.47
N GLU A 88 -6.67 -11.39 -11.63
CA GLU A 88 -6.36 -12.07 -12.89
C GLU A 88 -4.83 -12.19 -12.94
N ALA A 89 -4.33 -13.42 -12.79
CA ALA A 89 -2.93 -13.71 -12.99
C ALA A 89 -2.56 -13.39 -14.46
N PRO A 90 -1.37 -12.82 -14.70
CA PRO A 90 -0.90 -12.46 -16.05
C PRO A 90 -0.72 -13.67 -16.97
#